data_AF-A0A819TJC0-F1
#
_entry.id   AF-A0A819TJC0-F1
#
_cell.length_a   1.000
_cell.length_b   1.000
_cell.length_c   1.000
_cell.angle_alpha   90.00
_cell.angle_beta   90.00
_cell.angle_gamma   90.00
#
_symmetry.space_group_name_H-M   'P 1'
#
loop_
_entity.id
_entity.type
_entity.pdbx_description
1 polymer ?
#
loop_
_entity_poly.entity_id
_entity_poly.type
_entity_poly.pdbx_seq_one_letter_code
_entity_poly.pdbx_strand_id
1 'polypeptide(L)'
;MFAHSSEGTFKSISTDSSKSQTCLKRHFVRNLCGIYVLVLVVLAVIFVMNKKPTVNNEFCATPYCAEAANYLIESIDETVDPCEDFYQFACGTWIKNSRTPNDCMKKYLR
;
A
#
# COMPACT_ATOMS: atom_id res chain seq x y z
N MET A 1 -30.02 -8.31 -55.81
CA MET A 1 -29.68 -7.01 -55.21
C MET A 1 -29.64 -7.17 -53.69
N PHE A 2 -28.42 -7.08 -53.11
CA PHE A 2 -27.99 -6.40 -51.85
C PHE A 2 -29.03 -6.08 -50.74
N ALA A 3 -28.76 -6.16 -49.42
CA ALA A 3 -27.54 -6.41 -48.64
C ALA A 3 -27.82 -6.57 -47.11
N HIS A 4 -26.94 -7.32 -46.43
CA HIS A 4 -26.31 -7.19 -45.10
C HIS A 4 -27.01 -6.91 -43.74
N SER A 5 -26.45 -7.63 -42.74
CA SER A 5 -26.24 -7.33 -41.29
C SER A 5 -27.39 -7.55 -40.29
N SER A 6 -27.19 -7.98 -39.04
CA SER A 6 -26.17 -8.77 -38.32
C SER A 6 -26.61 -8.73 -36.85
N GLU A 7 -27.00 -9.85 -36.25
CA GLU A 7 -27.21 -9.93 -34.79
C GLU A 7 -26.52 -11.19 -34.27
N GLY A 8 -25.36 -10.98 -33.63
CA GLY A 8 -24.71 -11.99 -32.84
C GLY A 8 -25.54 -12.28 -31.60
N THR A 9 -25.88 -13.55 -31.37
CA THR A 9 -26.39 -14.01 -30.08
C THR A 9 -25.29 -14.77 -29.35
N PHE A 10 -24.70 -14.05 -28.40
CA PHE A 10 -23.93 -14.53 -27.27
C PHE A 10 -24.54 -15.80 -26.69
N LYS A 11 -23.96 -16.97 -26.99
CA LYS A 11 -24.35 -18.23 -26.36
C LYS A 11 -23.76 -18.24 -24.96
N SER A 12 -24.65 -17.99 -24.01
CA SER A 12 -24.42 -17.89 -22.57
C SER A 12 -23.50 -18.97 -22.03
N ILE A 13 -22.54 -18.53 -21.22
CA ILE A 13 -21.85 -19.32 -20.20
C ILE A 13 -22.90 -19.87 -19.23
N SER A 14 -23.06 -21.19 -19.22
CA SER A 14 -23.59 -21.93 -18.08
C SER A 14 -22.79 -23.21 -17.95
N THR A 15 -21.89 -23.15 -16.98
CA THR A 15 -21.24 -24.26 -16.29
C THR A 15 -22.19 -25.44 -16.03
N ASP A 16 -21.73 -26.65 -16.34
CA ASP A 16 -21.71 -27.85 -15.47
C ASP A 16 -21.81 -29.13 -16.31
N SER A 17 -20.68 -29.76 -16.60
CA SER A 17 -20.64 -31.15 -17.08
C SER A 17 -19.39 -31.85 -16.55
N SER A 18 -19.36 -32.07 -15.23
CA SER A 18 -18.56 -33.16 -14.67
C SER A 18 -19.22 -33.78 -13.43
N LYS A 19 -20.24 -34.63 -13.65
CA LYS A 19 -20.83 -35.48 -12.58
C LYS A 19 -21.34 -36.82 -13.13
N SER A 20 -20.43 -37.73 -13.50
CA SER A 20 -20.73 -39.18 -13.54
C SER A 20 -19.61 -40.05 -12.92
N GLN A 21 -18.58 -39.44 -12.33
CA GLN A 21 -17.41 -40.17 -11.80
C GLN A 21 -17.00 -39.73 -10.38
N THR A 22 -17.91 -39.21 -9.57
CA THR A 22 -17.56 -38.39 -8.38
C THR A 22 -18.36 -38.73 -7.12
N CYS A 23 -18.46 -40.01 -6.71
CA CYS A 23 -18.84 -40.32 -5.32
C CYS A 23 -17.62 -40.67 -4.45
N LEU A 24 -16.60 -41.33 -5.01
CA LEU A 24 -15.44 -41.79 -4.25
C LEU A 24 -14.34 -40.71 -4.10
N LYS A 25 -14.20 -39.81 -5.09
CA LYS A 25 -13.25 -38.69 -5.03
C LYS A 25 -13.81 -37.45 -4.33
N ARG A 26 -14.96 -37.54 -3.64
CA ARG A 26 -15.66 -36.36 -3.09
C ARG A 26 -14.92 -35.71 -1.92
N HIS A 27 -14.27 -36.50 -1.05
CA HIS A 27 -13.45 -35.98 0.05
C HIS A 27 -12.11 -35.42 -0.44
N PHE A 28 -11.47 -36.12 -1.37
CA PHE A 28 -10.19 -35.69 -1.92
C PHE A 28 -10.33 -34.43 -2.79
N VAL A 29 -11.37 -34.36 -3.62
CA VAL A 29 -11.68 -33.17 -4.44
C VAL A 29 -12.07 -31.97 -3.59
N ARG A 30 -12.79 -32.18 -2.47
CA ARG A 30 -13.11 -31.10 -1.53
C ARG A 30 -11.86 -30.52 -0.86
N ASN A 31 -10.92 -31.38 -0.45
CA ASN A 31 -9.67 -30.93 0.15
C ASN A 31 -8.75 -30.27 -0.88
N LEU A 32 -8.64 -30.83 -2.09
CA LEU A 32 -7.88 -30.22 -3.18
C LEU A 32 -8.46 -28.88 -3.63
N CYS A 33 -9.79 -28.77 -3.71
CA CYS A 33 -10.46 -27.52 -4.06
C CYS A 33 -10.32 -26.48 -2.94
N GLY A 34 -10.46 -26.89 -1.67
CA GLY A 34 -10.23 -26.02 -0.52
C GLY A 34 -8.78 -25.52 -0.44
N ILE A 35 -7.79 -26.41 -0.60
CA ILE A 35 -6.37 -26.03 -0.64
C ILE A 35 -6.10 -25.12 -1.82
N TYR A 36 -6.65 -25.41 -3.01
CA TYR A 36 -6.49 -24.55 -4.19
C TYR A 36 -7.08 -23.15 -3.96
N VAL A 37 -8.28 -23.04 -3.39
CA VAL A 37 -8.89 -21.75 -3.03
C VAL A 37 -8.05 -21.02 -1.99
N LEU A 38 -7.56 -21.70 -0.95
CA LEU A 38 -6.68 -21.09 0.05
C LEU A 38 -5.37 -20.59 -0.58
N VAL A 39 -4.75 -21.37 -1.46
CA VAL A 39 -3.55 -20.96 -2.20
C VAL A 39 -3.85 -19.74 -3.08
N LEU A 40 -4.98 -19.71 -3.79
CA LEU A 40 -5.37 -18.54 -4.59
C LEU A 40 -5.61 -17.29 -3.73
N VAL A 41 -6.25 -17.44 -2.57
CA VAL A 41 -6.46 -16.34 -1.61
C VAL A 41 -5.12 -15.84 -1.08
N VAL A 42 -4.22 -16.75 -0.68
CA VAL A 42 -2.88 -16.39 -0.21
C VAL A 42 -2.08 -15.69 -1.32
N LEU A 43 -2.11 -16.20 -2.56
CA LEU A 43 -1.46 -15.58 -3.71
C LEU A 43 -2.05 -14.20 -4.03
N ALA A 44 -3.37 -14.03 -3.93
CA ALA A 44 -4.03 -12.74 -4.12
C ALA A 44 -3.63 -11.75 -3.02
N VAL A 45 -3.58 -12.18 -1.75
CA VAL A 45 -3.10 -11.36 -0.63
C VAL A 45 -1.63 -10.98 -0.86
N ILE A 46 -0.76 -11.94 -1.17
CA ILE A 46 0.65 -11.69 -1.51
C ILE A 46 0.74 -10.68 -2.66
N PHE A 47 -0.05 -10.83 -3.72
CA PHE A 47 -0.06 -9.90 -4.85
C PHE A 47 -0.50 -8.49 -4.46
N VAL A 48 -1.53 -8.36 -3.62
CA VAL A 48 -2.00 -7.08 -3.08
C VAL A 48 -0.93 -6.44 -2.19
N MET A 49 -0.27 -7.21 -1.32
CA MET A 49 0.79 -6.71 -0.44
C MET A 49 2.07 -6.37 -1.21
N ASN A 50 2.34 -7.04 -2.32
CA ASN A 50 3.48 -6.74 -3.22
C ASN A 50 3.19 -5.62 -4.22
N LYS A 51 1.96 -5.09 -4.27
CA LYS A 51 1.75 -3.80 -4.92
C LYS A 51 2.50 -2.75 -4.12
N LYS A 52 3.71 -2.44 -4.57
CA LYS A 52 4.34 -1.17 -4.20
C LYS A 52 3.35 -0.08 -4.60
N PRO A 53 3.08 0.91 -3.73
CA PRO A 53 2.26 2.04 -4.13
C PRO A 53 2.92 2.65 -5.37
N THR A 54 2.24 2.57 -6.52
CA THR A 54 2.68 3.24 -7.75
C THR A 54 2.33 4.71 -7.56
N VAL A 55 3.15 5.39 -6.75
CA VAL A 55 3.16 6.83 -6.67
C VAL A 55 3.82 7.29 -7.96
N ASN A 56 3.03 7.92 -8.83
CA ASN A 56 3.52 8.58 -10.03
C ASN A 56 4.70 9.50 -9.60
N ASN A 57 5.85 9.40 -10.26
CA ASN A 57 7.13 10.04 -9.91
C ASN A 57 7.04 11.49 -9.36
N GLU A 58 6.86 11.65 -8.05
CA GLU A 58 7.08 12.96 -7.39
C GLU A 58 7.52 12.85 -5.92
N PHE A 59 7.89 11.66 -5.44
CA PHE A 59 8.40 11.52 -4.08
C PHE A 59 9.63 10.63 -4.05
N CYS A 60 10.60 11.02 -3.23
CA CYS A 60 11.83 10.26 -3.06
C CYS A 60 11.60 9.07 -2.12
N ALA A 61 11.89 7.86 -2.61
CA ALA A 61 11.73 6.62 -1.84
C ALA A 61 13.07 6.00 -1.41
N THR A 62 14.15 6.80 -1.36
CA THR A 62 15.44 6.31 -0.84
C THR A 62 15.39 6.22 0.70
N PRO A 63 16.19 5.35 1.33
CA PRO A 63 16.29 5.30 2.79
C PRO A 63 16.60 6.66 3.42
N TYR A 64 17.44 7.46 2.76
CA TYR A 64 17.76 8.82 3.17
C TYR A 64 16.53 9.73 3.24
N CYS A 65 15.65 9.66 2.23
CA CYS A 65 14.43 10.46 2.21
C CYS A 65 13.43 10.01 3.28
N ALA A 66 13.37 8.72 3.60
CA ALA A 66 12.56 8.23 4.71
C ALA A 66 13.09 8.74 6.07
N GLU A 67 14.41 8.72 6.26
CA GLU A 67 15.06 9.26 7.46
C GLU A 67 14.81 10.76 7.60
N ALA A 68 15.01 11.54 6.54
CA ALA A 68 14.77 12.97 6.53
C ALA A 68 13.30 13.33 6.78
N ALA A 69 12.35 12.58 6.20
CA ALA A 69 10.93 12.78 6.42
C ALA A 69 10.54 12.50 7.89
N ASN A 70 11.05 11.42 8.48
CA ASN A 70 10.81 11.11 9.89
C ASN A 70 11.38 12.21 10.79
N TYR A 71 12.62 12.65 10.54
CA TYR A 71 13.24 13.74 11.30
C TYR A 71 12.40 15.03 11.26
N LEU A 72 11.86 15.38 10.09
CA LEU A 72 10.98 16.55 9.93
C LEU A 72 9.72 16.41 10.79
N ILE A 73 9.01 15.27 10.67
CA ILE A 73 7.76 15.01 11.40
C ILE A 73 8.00 15.03 12.93
N GLU A 74 9.13 14.51 13.40
CA GLU A 74 9.47 14.54 14.83
C GLU A 74 9.81 15.95 15.36
N SER A 75 10.07 16.90 14.46
CA SER A 75 10.52 18.26 14.81
C SER A 75 9.39 19.31 14.81
N ILE A 76 8.28 19.05 14.10
CA ILE A 76 7.14 19.96 13.99
C ILE A 76 6.17 19.86 15.18
N ASP A 77 5.46 20.95 15.46
CA ASP A 77 4.40 21.05 16.46
C ASP A 77 3.05 21.25 15.78
N GLU A 78 2.37 20.13 15.46
CA GLU A 78 1.06 20.13 14.78
C GLU A 78 -0.08 20.75 15.60
N THR A 79 0.16 21.14 16.85
CA THR A 79 -0.85 21.80 17.69
C THR A 79 -1.02 23.28 17.37
N VAL A 80 -0.12 23.86 16.58
CA VAL A 80 -0.10 25.28 16.20
C VAL A 80 -0.50 25.44 14.75
N ASP A 81 -1.37 26.42 14.46
CA ASP A 81 -1.73 26.74 13.08
C ASP A 81 -0.54 27.40 12.36
N PRO A 82 -0.04 26.85 11.23
CA PRO A 82 1.05 27.45 10.48
C PRO A 82 0.74 28.86 9.93
N CYS A 83 -0.53 29.25 9.82
CA CYS A 83 -0.94 30.59 9.38
C CYS A 83 -0.78 31.63 10.50
N GLU A 84 -0.86 31.19 11.76
CA GLU A 84 -0.75 32.07 12.94
C GLU A 84 0.69 32.15 13.45
N ASP A 85 1.39 31.00 13.55
CA ASP A 85 2.80 30.95 13.95
C ASP A 85 3.55 29.79 13.27
N PHE A 86 4.02 30.05 12.04
CA PHE A 86 4.81 29.08 11.28
C PHE A 86 6.10 28.67 11.99
N TYR A 87 6.71 29.54 12.79
CA TYR A 87 7.97 29.23 13.46
C TYR A 87 7.74 28.18 14.55
N GLN A 88 6.73 28.40 15.39
CA GLN A 88 6.34 27.44 16.42
C GLN A 88 5.80 26.15 15.79
N PHE A 89 5.04 26.21 14.70
CA PHE A 89 4.62 25.02 13.96
C PHE A 89 5.81 24.21 13.43
N ALA A 90 6.80 24.86 12.79
CA ALA A 90 7.91 24.15 12.15
C ALA A 90 8.98 23.65 13.16
N CYS A 91 9.22 24.39 14.25
CA CYS A 91 10.35 24.14 15.15
C CYS A 91 9.94 23.86 16.61
N GLY A 92 8.66 23.99 16.96
CA GLY A 92 8.20 24.02 18.34
C GLY A 92 8.54 22.75 19.12
N THR A 93 8.39 21.58 18.49
CA THR A 93 8.73 20.29 19.10
C THR A 93 10.24 20.10 19.19
N TRP A 94 10.99 20.50 18.17
CA TRP A 94 12.45 20.45 18.20
C TRP A 94 13.01 21.27 19.36
N ILE A 95 12.53 22.51 19.57
CA ILE A 95 13.00 23.37 20.67
C ILE A 95 12.70 22.73 22.03
N LYS A 96 11.48 22.20 22.22
CA LYS A 96 11.06 21.50 23.45
C LYS A 96 11.95 20.29 23.76
N ASN A 97 12.35 19.54 22.73
CA ASN A 97 13.16 18.33 22.87
C ASN A 97 14.67 18.59 22.84
N SER A 98 15.09 19.77 22.35
CA SER A 98 16.49 20.18 22.34
C SER A 98 16.92 20.53 23.77
N ARG A 99 17.75 19.66 24.38
CA ARG A 99 18.47 20.05 25.59
C ARG A 99 19.40 21.18 25.19
N THR A 100 19.16 22.39 25.67
CA THR A 100 19.99 23.58 25.39
C THR A 100 21.42 23.29 25.85
N PRO A 101 22.36 22.97 24.95
CA PRO A 101 23.73 22.76 25.36
C PRO A 101 24.38 24.13 25.22
N ASN A 102 24.46 24.85 26.35
CA ASN A 102 25.46 25.89 26.52
C ASN A 102 26.91 25.36 26.26
N ASP A 103 27.07 24.06 25.94
CA ASP A 103 28.30 23.41 25.51
C ASP A 103 28.46 23.20 23.98
N CYS A 104 27.42 23.30 23.15
CA CYS A 104 27.57 23.17 21.69
C CYS A 104 28.11 24.46 21.04
N MET A 105 27.71 25.63 21.55
CA MET A 105 28.21 26.93 21.04
C MET A 105 29.71 27.15 21.30
N LYS A 106 30.32 26.47 22.28
CA LYS A 106 31.77 26.57 22.50
C LYS A 106 32.59 25.88 21.40
N LYS A 107 32.00 24.98 20.61
CA LYS A 107 32.73 24.21 19.59
C LYS A 107 32.97 25.00 18.30
N TYR A 108 32.16 26.02 18.01
CA TYR A 108 32.27 26.87 16.81
C TYR A 108 32.91 28.25 17.05
N LEU A 109 33.32 28.57 18.29
CA LEU A 109 34.04 29.80 18.65
C LEU A 109 35.54 29.54 18.90
N ARG A 110 36.24 28.92 17.95
CA ARG A 110 37.71 28.93 17.90
C ARG A 110 38.20 29.31 16.51
#